data_AF-A0A968F6Y0-F1
#
_entry.id   AF-A0A968F6Y0-F1
#
_cell.length_a   1.000
_cell.length_b   1.000
_cell.length_c   1.000
_cell.angle_alpha   90.00
_cell.angle_beta   90.00
_cell.angle_gamma   90.00
#
_symmetry.space_group_name_H-M   'P 1'
#
loop_
_entity.id
_entity.type
_entity.pdbx_description
1 polymer ?
#
loop_
_entity_poly.entity_id
_entity_poly.type
_entity_poly.pdbx_seq_one_letter_code
_entity_poly.pdbx_strand_id
1 'polypeptide(L)' 'DWASLAGLWHDLGKYSADFQNYIRSASGFEADAHIENVPGRVNHSSAGALHAVQKFGDLGRILAYCIAGHHAGLADWHAV' A
#
# COMPACT_ATOMS: atom_id res chain seq x y z
N ASP A 1 -14.94 -11.05 -9.62
CA ASP A 1 -14.43 -9.67 -9.73
C ASP A 1 -13.72 -9.14 -8.48
N TRP A 2 -14.20 -9.40 -7.25
CA TRP A 2 -13.56 -8.91 -6.02
C TRP A 2 -12.08 -9.25 -5.87
N ALA A 3 -11.68 -10.50 -6.12
CA ALA A 3 -10.27 -10.92 -6.06
C ALA A 3 -9.39 -10.17 -7.07
N SER A 4 -9.91 -9.93 -8.29
CA SER A 4 -9.22 -9.16 -9.31
C SER A 4 -9.02 -7.70 -8.87
N LEU A 5 -10.04 -7.09 -8.26
CA LEU A 5 -9.93 -5.74 -7.70
C LEU A 5 -8.92 -5.69 -6.55
N ALA A 6 -8.91 -6.68 -5.65
CA ALA A 6 -7.92 -6.79 -4.59
C ALA A 6 -6.50 -6.85 -5.17
N GLY A 7 -6.26 -7.69 -6.18
CA GLY A 7 -4.98 -7.81 -6.86
C GLY A 7 -4.53 -6.51 -7.52
N LEU A 8 -5.45 -5.80 -8.19
CA LEU A 8 -5.14 -4.50 -8.83
C LEU A 8 -4.89 -3.39 -7.81
N TRP A 9 -5.60 -3.40 -6.68
CA TRP A 9 -5.62 -2.26 -5.75
C TRP A 9 -4.68 -2.39 -4.56
N HIS A 10 -4.17 -3.59 -4.25
CA HIS A 10 -3.38 -3.80 -3.04
C HIS A 10 -2.17 -2.84 -2.93
N ASP A 11 -1.53 -2.55 -4.06
CA ASP A 11 -0.32 -1.72 -4.13
C ASP A 11 -0.56 -0.30 -4.70
N LEU A 12 -1.80 0.18 -4.72
CA LEU A 12 -2.11 1.52 -5.25
C LEU A 12 -1.27 2.65 -4.63
N GLY A 13 -0.85 2.53 -3.36
CA GLY A 13 -0.01 3.55 -2.72
C GLY A 13 1.39 3.64 -3.31
N LYS A 14 1.84 2.65 -4.09
CA LYS A 14 3.15 2.69 -4.77
C LYS A 14 3.22 3.75 -5.86
N TYR A 15 2.09 4.26 -6.34
CA TYR A 15 2.05 5.38 -7.30
C TYR A 15 2.30 6.75 -6.66
N SER A 16 2.35 6.85 -5.32
CA SER A 16 2.63 8.11 -4.63
C SER A 16 4.06 8.60 -4.91
N ALA A 17 4.25 9.92 -4.86
CA ALA A 17 5.57 10.53 -5.01
C ALA A 17 6.56 9.98 -3.98
N ASP A 18 6.13 9.83 -2.72
CA ASP A 18 6.96 9.31 -1.64
C ASP A 18 7.45 7.88 -1.92
N PHE A 19 6.56 6.98 -2.37
CA PHE A 19 6.96 5.61 -2.68
C PHE A 19 7.83 5.52 -3.94
N GLN A 20 7.57 6.36 -4.95
CA GLN A 20 8.41 6.43 -6.15
C GLN A 20 9.81 6.97 -5.84
N ASN A 21 9.92 7.98 -4.97
CA ASN A 21 11.20 8.49 -4.49
C ASN A 21 11.95 7.42 -3.69
N TYR A 22 11.25 6.66 -2.85
CA TYR A 22 11.81 5.50 -2.16
C TYR A 22 12.37 4.47 -3.15
N ILE A 23 11.63 4.07 -4.19
CA ILE A 23 12.13 3.10 -5.19
C ILE A 23 13.37 3.64 -5.91
N ARG A 24 13.36 4.90 -6.36
CA ARG A 24 14.52 5.51 -7.05
C ARG A 24 15.78 5.49 -6.19
N SER A 25 15.63 5.83 -4.91
CA SER A 25 16.70 5.78 -3.92
C SER A 25 17.17 4.35 -3.65
N ALA A 26 16.25 3.42 -3.40
CA ALA A 26 16.58 2.05 -2.99
C ALA A 26 17.08 1.17 -4.15
N SER A 27 16.74 1.51 -5.40
CA SER A 27 17.14 0.74 -6.59
C SER A 27 18.51 1.13 -7.16
N GLY A 28 19.12 2.22 -6.68
CA GLY A 28 20.33 2.78 -7.29
C GLY A 28 20.08 3.42 -8.66
N PHE A 29 18.83 3.77 -8.98
CA PHE A 29 18.46 4.41 -10.24
C PHE A 29 19.10 5.80 -10.38
N GLU A 30 19.24 6.53 -9.28
CA GLU A 30 19.99 7.79 -9.24
C GLU A 30 21.48 7.50 -9.01
N ALA A 31 22.36 8.06 -9.85
CA ALA A 31 23.81 7.83 -9.79
C ALA A 31 24.44 8.23 -8.44
N ASP A 32 23.80 9.16 -7.73
CA ASP A 32 24.21 9.68 -6.43
C ASP A 32 23.52 8.94 -5.27
N ALA A 33 22.89 7.78 -5.51
CA ALA A 33 22.26 6.95 -4.48
C ALA A 33 23.26 6.27 -3.53
N HIS A 34 24.37 6.94 -3.21
CA HIS A 34 25.22 6.66 -2.05
C HIS A 34 24.46 7.11 -0.78
N ILE A 35 23.34 6.46 -0.47
CA ILE A 35 22.52 6.85 0.67
C ILE A 35 22.80 5.90 1.82
N GLU A 36 23.64 6.33 2.77
CA GLU A 36 23.82 5.68 4.08
C GLU A 36 22.54 5.71 4.95
N ASN A 37 21.50 6.42 4.50
CA ASN A 37 20.18 6.53 5.11
C ASN A 37 19.04 6.11 4.15
N VAL A 38 18.94 4.82 3.81
CA VAL A 38 17.77 4.31 3.09
C VAL A 38 16.52 4.72 3.87
N PRO A 39 15.55 5.45 3.27
CA PRO A 39 14.34 5.83 3.97
C PRO A 39 13.66 4.58 4.53
N GLY A 40 13.20 4.66 5.78
CA GLY A 40 12.47 3.57 6.42
C GLY A 40 11.19 3.19 5.64
N ARG A 41 10.44 2.23 6.18
CA ARG A 41 9.23 1.70 5.53
C ARG A 41 8.24 2.81 5.13
N VAL A 42 8.03 2.97 3.82
CA VAL A 42 6.99 3.87 3.27
C VAL A 42 5.65 3.13 3.19
N ASN A 43 4.59 3.72 3.76
CA ASN A 43 3.24 3.16 3.67
C ASN A 43 2.76 3.18 2.22
N HIS A 44 2.24 2.04 1.74
CA HIS A 44 1.57 1.97 0.43
C HIS A 44 0.28 1.13 0.44
N SER A 45 -0.01 0.41 1.53
CA SER A 45 -1.21 -0.42 1.65
C SER A 45 -2.47 0.37 1.97
N SER A 46 -2.35 1.59 2.53
CA SER A 46 -3.52 2.38 2.92
C SER A 46 -4.31 2.97 1.74
N ALA A 47 -3.64 3.33 0.65
CA ALA A 47 -4.30 3.99 -0.49
C ALA A 47 -5.35 3.08 -1.17
N GLY A 48 -5.01 1.82 -1.41
CA GLY A 48 -5.94 0.85 -2.00
C GLY A 48 -7.12 0.52 -1.08
N ALA A 49 -6.87 0.46 0.22
CA ALA A 49 -7.91 0.25 1.22
C ALA A 49 -8.90 1.42 1.27
N LEU A 50 -8.41 2.66 1.29
CA LEU A 50 -9.25 3.86 1.21
C LEU A 50 -10.05 3.90 -0.09
N HIS A 51 -9.43 3.55 -1.21
CA HIS A 51 -10.11 3.50 -2.51
C HIS A 51 -11.28 2.50 -2.52
N ALA A 52 -11.09 1.32 -1.92
CA ALA A 52 -12.14 0.32 -1.81
C ALA A 52 -13.35 0.82 -1.01
N VAL A 53 -13.13 1.49 0.13
CA VAL A 53 -14.21 2.09 0.94
C VAL A 53 -14.92 3.21 0.19
N GLN A 54 -14.19 4.08 -0.49
CA GLN A 54 -14.77 5.17 -1.29
C GLN A 54 -15.66 4.62 -2.43
N LYS A 55 -15.25 3.50 -3.05
CA LYS A 55 -15.96 2.93 -4.20
C LYS A 55 -17.21 2.13 -3.81
N PHE A 56 -17.16 1.40 -2.69
CA PHE A 56 -18.17 0.39 -2.34
C PHE A 56 -18.80 0.59 -0.95
N GLY A 57 -18.49 1.67 -0.24
CA GLY A 57 -19.05 1.96 1.09
C GLY A 57 -18.72 0.87 2.10
N ASP A 58 -19.73 0.41 2.83
CA ASP A 58 -19.56 -0.60 3.89
C ASP A 58 -19.08 -1.96 3.36
N LEU A 59 -19.51 -2.37 2.16
CA LEU A 59 -18.98 -3.58 1.50
C LEU A 59 -17.50 -3.41 1.13
N GLY A 60 -17.09 -2.17 0.83
CA GLY A 60 -15.69 -1.82 0.57
C GLY A 60 -14.77 -2.08 1.76
N ARG A 61 -15.28 -2.10 3.00
CA ARG A 61 -14.49 -2.38 4.20
C ARG A 61 -13.92 -3.80 4.21
N ILE A 62 -14.64 -4.78 3.67
CA ILE A 62 -14.17 -6.17 3.55
C ILE A 62 -12.95 -6.20 2.62
N LEU A 63 -13.04 -5.55 1.46
CA LEU A 63 -11.94 -5.47 0.51
C LEU A 63 -10.76 -4.64 1.07
N ALA A 64 -11.06 -3.55 1.76
CA ALA A 64 -10.08 -2.69 2.40
C ALA A 64 -9.28 -3.40 3.49
N TYR A 65 -9.91 -4.31 4.22
CA TYR A 65 -9.25 -5.12 5.25
C TYR A 65 -8.24 -6.10 4.65
N CYS A 66 -8.62 -6.78 3.56
CA CYS A 66 -7.70 -7.63 2.80
C CYS A 66 -6.53 -6.84 2.20
N ILE A 67 -6.80 -5.65 1.65
CA ILE A 67 -5.77 -4.78 1.07
C ILE A 67 -4.84 -4.23 2.16
N ALA A 68 -5.36 -3.64 3.24
CA ALA A 68 -4.54 -3.02 4.28
C ALA A 68 -3.57 -4.01 4.94
N GLY A 69 -3.98 -5.28 5.06
CA GLY A 69 -3.23 -6.35 5.70
C GLY A 69 -2.19 -7.06 4.83
N HIS A 70 -1.98 -6.67 3.57
CA HIS A 70 -1.21 -7.50 2.62
C HIS A 70 0.27 -7.73 2.96
N HIS A 71 0.85 -6.96 3.89
CA HIS A 71 2.22 -7.16 4.39
C HIS A 71 2.31 -7.72 5.80
N ALA A 72 1.32 -7.46 6.64
CA ALA A 72 1.35 -7.77 8.07
C ALA A 72 0.39 -8.91 8.46
N GLY A 73 -0.43 -9.38 7.52
CA GLY A 73 -1.60 -10.20 7.81
C GLY A 73 -2.83 -9.36 8.10
N LEU A 74 -3.97 -10.05 8.24
CA LEU A 74 -5.24 -9.41 8.61
C LEU A 74 -5.17 -9.02 10.09
N ALA A 75 -5.55 -7.78 10.41
CA ALA A 75 -5.71 -7.34 11.80
C ALA A 75 -6.87 -8.09 12.48
N ASP A 76 -7.19 -7.79 13.73
CA ASP A 76 -8.49 -8.17 14.30
C ASP A 76 -9.58 -7.20 13.83
N TRP A 77 -10.76 -7.72 13.48
CA TRP A 77 -11.86 -6.89 12.96
C TRP A 77 -12.43 -5.98 14.04
N HIS A 78 -12.42 -6.46 15.27
CA HIS A 78 -12.70 -5.69 16.47
C HIS A 78 -11.43 -5.66 17.31
N ALA A 79 -10.94 -4.45 17.59
CA ALA A 79 -9.92 -4.28 18.61
C ALA A 79 -10.53 -4.63 19.97
N VAL A 80 -9.85 -5.48 20.73
CA VAL A 80 -10.21 -5.81 22.12
C VAL A 80 -9.84 -4.64 23.04
#